data_AF-A0A158ACA1-F1
#
_entry.id   AF-A0A158ACA1-F1
#
_cell.length_a   1.000
_cell.length_b   1.000
_cell.length_c   1.000
_cell.angle_alpha   90.00
_cell.angle_beta   90.00
_cell.angle_gamma   90.00
#
_symmetry.space_group_name_H-M   'P 1'
#
loop_
_entity.id
_entity.type
_entity.pdbx_description
1 polymer ?
#
loop_
_entity_poly.entity_id
_entity_poly.type
_entity_poly.pdbx_seq_one_letter_code
_entity_poly.pdbx_strand_id
1 'polypeptide(L)' 'MGTMRKNRLNARDMNVAFAAAAEALALFCRLRNLDAADLPAEEVDIILDLAFEEAARLGAARSEARRPG' A
#
# COMPACT_ATOMS: atom_id res chain seq x y z
N MET A 1 -21.60 -15.75 -13.88
CA MET A 1 -21.40 -14.70 -12.86
C MET A 1 -20.38 -15.22 -11.85
N GLY A 2 -19.11 -14.84 -11.99
CA GLY A 2 -18.02 -15.34 -11.16
C GLY A 2 -18.04 -14.69 -9.78
N THR A 3 -18.08 -15.51 -8.74
CA THR A 3 -17.94 -15.10 -7.34
C THR A 3 -16.62 -14.36 -7.13
N MET A 4 -16.67 -13.02 -6.98
CA MET A 4 -15.57 -12.21 -6.49
C MET A 4 -15.21 -12.67 -5.07
N ARG A 5 -14.18 -13.53 -4.96
CA ARG A 5 -13.52 -13.78 -3.68
C ARG A 5 -12.87 -12.46 -3.26
N LYS A 6 -13.45 -11.81 -2.26
CA LYS A 6 -12.85 -10.69 -1.54
C LYS A 6 -11.54 -11.20 -0.94
N ASN A 7 -10.43 -11.05 -1.68
CA ASN A 7 -9.09 -11.28 -1.19
C ASN A 7 -8.83 -10.24 -0.11
N ARG A 8 -9.24 -10.54 1.13
CA ARG A 8 -8.83 -9.76 2.29
C ARG A 8 -7.32 -9.87 2.35
N LEU A 9 -6.63 -8.75 2.17
CA LEU A 9 -5.19 -8.66 2.39
C LEU A 9 -4.89 -9.25 3.77
N ASN A 10 -3.96 -10.19 3.83
CA ASN A 10 -3.58 -10.76 5.12
C ASN A 10 -2.92 -9.65 5.95
N ALA A 11 -3.02 -9.74 7.29
CA ALA A 11 -2.52 -8.69 8.19
C ALA A 11 -1.03 -8.36 7.97
N ARG A 12 -0.25 -9.34 7.48
CA ARG A 12 1.16 -9.15 7.15
C ARG A 12 1.35 -8.27 5.91
N ASP A 13 0.59 -8.52 4.85
CA ASP A 13 0.64 -7.73 3.61
C ASP A 13 0.15 -6.29 3.88
N MET A 14 -0.86 -6.12 4.74
CA MET A 14 -1.29 -4.79 5.22
C MET A 14 -0.18 -4.05 5.96
N ASN A 15 0.53 -4.70 6.89
CA ASN A 15 1.62 -4.07 7.63
C ASN A 15 2.79 -3.68 6.73
N VAL A 16 3.12 -4.51 5.74
CA VAL A 16 4.15 -4.18 4.73
C VAL A 16 3.71 -2.99 3.89
N ALA A 17 2.43 -2.93 3.50
CA ALA A 17 1.87 -1.80 2.76
C ALA A 17 1.97 -0.50 3.57
N PHE A 18 1.54 -0.53 4.84
CA PHE A 18 1.63 0.62 5.73
C PHE A 18 3.06 1.10 5.93
N ALA A 19 4.02 0.18 6.10
CA ALA A 19 5.43 0.52 6.23
C ALA A 19 5.97 1.19 4.95
N ALA A 20 5.66 0.60 3.78
CA ALA A 20 6.06 1.17 2.49
C ALA A 20 5.43 2.55 2.24
N ALA A 21 4.17 2.74 2.64
CA ALA A 21 3.47 4.01 2.52
C ALA A 21 4.09 5.09 3.43
N ALA A 22 4.40 4.74 4.68
CA ALA A 22 5.07 5.63 5.62
C ALA A 22 6.48 6.02 5.14
N GLU A 23 7.23 5.08 4.57
CA GLU A 23 8.54 5.36 3.96
C GLU A 23 8.43 6.27 2.74
N ALA A 24 7.44 6.04 1.86
CA ALA A 24 7.19 6.87 0.69
C ALA A 24 6.80 8.30 1.09
N LEU A 25 5.91 8.45 2.08
CA LEU A 25 5.54 9.75 2.64
C LEU A 25 6.75 10.46 3.26
N ALA A 26 7.54 9.76 4.08
CA ALA A 26 8.74 10.32 4.69
C ALA A 26 9.78 10.76 3.65
N LEU A 27 9.95 9.99 2.57
CA LEU A 27 10.82 10.37 1.45
C LEU A 27 10.28 11.61 0.72
N PHE A 28 8.99 11.66 0.44
CA PHE A 28 8.34 12.82 -0.18
C PHE A 28 8.55 14.09 0.66
N CYS A 29 8.26 14.00 1.95
CA CYS A 29 8.45 15.10 2.91
C CYS A 29 9.90 15.60 2.90
N ARG A 30 10.89 14.68 2.96
CA ARG A 30 12.31 15.05 2.89
C ARG A 30 12.69 15.72 1.57
N LEU A 31 12.22 15.19 0.43
CA LEU A 31 12.54 15.75 -0.89
C LEU A 31 11.96 17.15 -1.10
N ARG A 32 10.82 17.43 -0.49
CA ARG A 32 10.15 18.73 -0.54
C ARG A 32 10.54 19.67 0.60
N ASN A 33 11.32 19.19 1.56
CA ASN A 33 11.63 19.90 2.82
C ASN A 33 10.35 20.35 3.54
N LEU A 34 9.37 19.44 3.63
CA LEU A 34 8.08 19.61 4.30
C LEU A 34 8.01 18.68 5.51
N ASP A 35 7.27 19.05 6.55
CA ASP A 35 6.84 18.10 7.57
C ASP A 35 5.58 17.37 7.09
N ALA A 36 5.41 16.10 7.47
CA ALA A 36 4.19 15.35 7.19
C ALA A 36 2.97 15.99 7.88
N ALA A 37 3.19 16.71 8.99
CA ALA A 37 2.16 17.48 9.67
C ALA A 37 1.68 18.70 8.87
N ASP A 38 2.48 19.16 7.90
CA ASP A 38 2.17 20.30 7.04
C ASP A 38 1.45 19.89 5.73
N LEU A 39 1.36 18.57 5.45
CA LEU A 39 0.62 18.09 4.30
C LEU A 39 -0.90 18.12 4.56
N PRO A 40 -1.69 18.53 3.56
CA PRO A 40 -3.14 18.29 3.57
C PRO A 40 -3.44 16.81 3.77
N ALA A 41 -4.47 16.51 4.56
CA ALA A 41 -4.89 15.12 4.78
C ALA A 41 -5.19 14.39 3.45
N GLU A 42 -5.73 15.10 2.45
CA GLU A 42 -5.99 14.54 1.12
C GLU A 42 -4.70 14.07 0.41
N GLU A 43 -3.58 14.77 0.56
CA GLU A 43 -2.32 14.38 -0.07
C GLU A 43 -1.70 13.17 0.61
N VAL A 44 -1.83 13.09 1.94
CA VAL A 44 -1.41 11.91 2.71
C VAL A 44 -2.25 10.70 2.30
N ASP A 45 -3.57 10.85 2.20
CA ASP A 45 -4.47 9.78 1.78
C ASP A 45 -4.12 9.26 0.38
N ILE A 46 -3.82 10.14 -0.57
CA ILE A 46 -3.40 9.74 -1.94
C ILE A 46 -2.13 8.88 -1.91
N ILE A 47 -1.14 9.25 -1.09
CA ILE A 47 0.12 8.50 -0.97
C ILE A 47 -0.12 7.13 -0.34
N LEU A 48 -0.98 7.07 0.69
CA LEU A 48 -1.36 5.82 1.34
C LEU A 48 -2.12 4.90 0.39
N ASP A 49 -3.08 5.42 -0.39
CA ASP A 49 -3.87 4.66 -1.35
C ASP A 49 -2.98 4.02 -2.43
N LEU A 50 -2.05 4.79 -3.00
CA LEU A 50 -1.08 4.28 -3.98
C LEU A 50 -0.24 3.12 -3.41
N ALA A 51 0.22 3.24 -2.18
CA ALA A 51 0.99 2.20 -1.52
C ALA A 51 0.16 0.95 -1.21
N PHE A 52 -1.11 1.11 -0.81
CA PHE A 52 -2.02 0.00 -0.58
C PHE A 52 -2.40 -0.73 -1.87
N GLU A 53 -2.66 0.00 -2.96
CA GLU A 53 -2.94 -0.60 -4.26
C GLU A 53 -1.76 -1.46 -4.75
N GLU A 54 -0.53 -0.95 -4.62
CA GLU A 54 0.65 -1.70 -5.04
C GLU A 54 0.91 -2.91 -4.13
N ALA A 55 0.72 -2.78 -2.82
CA ALA A 55 0.80 -3.91 -1.91
C ALA A 55 -0.29 -4.97 -2.20
N ALA A 56 -1.49 -4.54 -2.57
CA ALA A 56 -2.56 -5.43 -3.00
C ALA A 56 -2.19 -6.20 -4.27
N ARG A 57 -1.56 -5.52 -5.24
CA ARG A 57 -1.05 -6.10 -6.48
C ARG A 57 0.06 -7.11 -6.22
N LEU A 58 1.03 -6.78 -5.37
CA LEU A 58 2.12 -7.66 -4.97
C LEU A 58 1.61 -8.89 -4.18
N GLY A 59 0.66 -8.69 -3.27
CA GLY A 59 0.02 -9.79 -2.53
C GLY A 59 -0.77 -10.74 -3.43
N ALA A 60 -1.45 -10.21 -4.45
CA ALA A 60 -2.12 -10.99 -5.48
C ALA A 60 -1.11 -11.80 -6.32
N ALA A 61 -0.03 -11.15 -6.79
CA ALA A 61 1.03 -11.82 -7.55
C ALA A 61 1.71 -12.94 -6.74
N ARG A 62 1.95 -12.71 -5.44
CA ARG A 62 2.52 -13.72 -4.54
C ARG A 62 1.57 -14.89 -4.27
N SER A 63 0.26 -14.63 -4.22
CA SER A 63 -0.76 -15.67 -4.07
C SER A 63 -0.88 -16.54 -5.33
N GLU A 64 -0.67 -15.94 -6.50
CA GLU A 64 -0.67 -16.63 -7.79
C GLU A 64 0.58 -17.49 -7.96
N ALA A 65 1.75 -17.00 -7.54
CA ALA A 65 3.01 -17.74 -7.54
C ALA A 65 3.05 -18.95 -6.57
N ARG A 66 2.14 -19.01 -5.59
CA ARG A 66 2.06 -20.10 -4.60
C ARG A 66 1.12 -21.24 -4.99
N ARG A 67 0.36 -21.15 -6.09
CA ARG A 67 -0.49 -22.29 -6.51
C ARG A 67 0.40 -23.49 -6.85
N PRO A 68 0.32 -24.62 -6.12
CA PRO A 68 0.98 -25.84 -6.56
C PRO A 68 0.26 -26.33 -7.81
N GLY A 69 1.02 -26.56 -8.88
CA GLY A 69 0.60 -27.41 -9.99
C GLY A 69 0.58 -28.88 -9.55
#